data_AF-A0A7S1M0U5-F1
#
_entry.id   AF-A0A7S1M0U5-F1
#
_cell.length_a   1.000
_cell.length_b   1.000
_cell.length_c   1.000
_cell.angle_alpha   90.00
_cell.angle_beta   90.00
_cell.angle_gamma   90.00
#
_symmetry.space_group_name_H-M   'P 1'
#
loop_
_entity.id
_entity.type
_entity.pdbx_description
1 polymer ?
#
loop_
_entity_poly.entity_id
_entity_poly.type
_entity_poly.pdbx_seq_one_letter_code
_entity_poly.pdbx_strand_id
1 'polypeptide(L)'
;QWQRAQLNSVSQGLYRRLLHHEGIDQLFHGMDIEGQASMFCMFVTTAIQWLGRRDFMRLERDILQLGMRHAQYGLDMSMLSTFQLSLFLSLRDELGTAFLEHEWAFIWMHFITRPFLNGLAR
;
A
#
# COMPACT_ATOMS: atom_id res chain seq x y z
N GLN A 1 -6.53 -6.33 12.69
CA GLN A 1 -6.96 -4.92 12.56
C GLN A 1 -7.56 -4.64 11.20
N TRP A 2 -6.94 -5.07 10.10
CA TRP A 2 -7.47 -4.90 8.74
C TRP A 2 -8.94 -5.31 8.58
N GLN A 3 -9.34 -6.49 9.07
CA GLN A 3 -10.73 -6.97 9.02
C GLN A 3 -11.74 -6.12 9.84
N ARG A 4 -11.27 -5.29 10.76
CA ARG A 4 -12.11 -4.43 11.60
C ARG A 4 -12.22 -3.00 11.06
N ALA A 5 -11.32 -2.62 10.14
CA ALA A 5 -11.30 -1.28 9.56
C ALA A 5 -12.37 -1.15 8.47
N GLN A 6 -13.03 0.00 8.35
CA GLN A 6 -13.84 0.31 7.17
C GLN A 6 -12.91 0.59 5.98
N LEU A 7 -12.68 -0.43 5.16
CA LEU A 7 -11.68 -0.37 4.09
C LEU A 7 -11.91 0.76 3.09
N ASN A 8 -13.17 1.13 2.83
CA ASN A 8 -13.50 2.26 1.96
C ASN A 8 -13.07 3.60 2.57
N SER A 9 -13.23 3.78 3.89
CA SER A 9 -12.77 4.96 4.61
C SER A 9 -11.25 5.06 4.57
N VAL A 10 -10.55 3.94 4.85
CA VAL A 10 -9.09 3.86 4.79
C VAL A 10 -8.57 4.20 3.40
N SER A 11 -9.14 3.62 2.35
CA SER A 11 -8.66 3.83 0.98
C SER A 11 -8.96 5.23 0.47
N GLN A 12 -10.15 5.78 0.75
CA GLN A 12 -10.45 7.18 0.44
C GLN A 12 -9.52 8.15 1.18
N GLY A 13 -9.26 7.90 2.47
CA GLY A 13 -8.31 8.68 3.26
C GLY A 13 -6.89 8.62 2.70
N LEU A 14 -6.46 7.44 2.23
CA LEU A 14 -5.16 7.23 1.59
C LEU A 14 -5.07 8.05 0.30
N TYR A 15 -5.98 7.86 -0.64
CA TYR A 15 -5.92 8.52 -1.94
C TYR A 15 -6.11 10.03 -1.82
N ARG A 16 -6.94 10.52 -0.89
CA ARG A 16 -7.03 11.96 -0.61
C ARG A 16 -5.66 12.53 -0.24
N ARG A 17 -4.90 11.85 0.63
CA ARG A 17 -3.55 12.29 1.03
C ARG A 17 -2.55 12.22 -0.10
N LEU A 18 -2.57 11.14 -0.88
CA LEU A 18 -1.67 10.94 -2.02
C LEU A 18 -1.85 12.03 -3.08
N LEU A 19 -3.09 12.39 -3.40
CA LEU A 19 -3.41 13.40 -4.41
C LEU A 19 -3.07 14.84 -3.96
N HIS A 20 -2.73 15.06 -2.69
CA HIS A 20 -2.19 16.33 -2.20
C HIS A 20 -0.67 16.41 -2.29
N HIS A 21 0.03 15.33 -2.67
CA HIS A 21 1.48 15.33 -2.82
C HIS A 21 1.87 15.57 -4.28
N GLU A 22 2.65 16.64 -4.50
CA GLU A 22 3.17 16.99 -5.82
C GLU A 22 3.95 15.82 -6.42
N GLY A 23 3.66 15.50 -7.68
CA GLY A 23 4.29 14.41 -8.43
C GLY A 23 3.54 13.08 -8.33
N ILE A 24 2.87 12.80 -7.22
CA ILE A 24 2.00 11.61 -7.10
C ILE A 24 0.65 11.87 -7.78
N ASP A 25 0.11 13.08 -7.63
CA ASP A 25 -1.12 13.52 -8.29
C ASP A 25 -1.08 13.32 -9.81
N GLN A 26 0.07 13.58 -10.43
CA GLN A 26 0.29 13.41 -11.86
C GLN A 26 0.19 11.94 -12.31
N LEU A 27 0.62 11.00 -11.46
CA LEU A 27 0.51 9.56 -11.75
C LEU A 27 -0.94 9.08 -11.84
N PHE A 28 -1.85 9.78 -11.17
CA PHE A 28 -3.27 9.43 -11.12
C PHE A 28 -4.13 10.28 -12.07
N HIS A 29 -3.53 11.10 -12.92
CA HIS A 29 -4.27 11.96 -13.84
C HIS A 29 -5.16 11.14 -14.79
N GLY A 30 -6.47 11.43 -14.80
CA GLY A 30 -7.45 10.72 -15.63
C GLY A 30 -7.77 9.29 -15.18
N MET A 31 -7.28 8.85 -14.02
CA MET A 31 -7.59 7.53 -13.46
C MET A 31 -8.87 7.54 -12.61
N ASP A 32 -9.58 6.42 -12.61
CA ASP A 32 -10.66 6.16 -11.67
C ASP A 32 -10.09 5.90 -10.26
N ILE A 33 -10.10 6.93 -9.42
CA ILE A 33 -9.58 6.88 -8.06
C ILE A 33 -10.36 5.89 -7.18
N GLU A 34 -11.67 5.77 -7.37
CA GLU A 34 -12.49 4.81 -6.60
C GLU A 34 -12.14 3.36 -6.97
N GLY A 35 -11.93 3.12 -8.26
CA GLY A 35 -11.40 1.86 -8.77
C GLY A 35 -10.01 1.53 -8.22
N GLN A 36 -9.09 2.51 -8.20
CA GLN A 36 -7.75 2.35 -7.63
C GLN A 36 -7.78 2.08 -6.12
N ALA A 37 -8.64 2.78 -5.39
CA ALA A 37 -8.89 2.58 -3.97
C ALA A 37 -9.39 1.15 -3.68
N SER A 38 -10.31 0.65 -4.50
CA SER A 38 -10.84 -0.71 -4.39
C SER A 38 -9.78 -1.77 -4.71
N MET A 39 -8.99 -1.58 -5.78
CA MET A 39 -7.90 -2.48 -6.14
C MET A 39 -6.84 -2.56 -5.04
N PHE A 40 -6.49 -1.43 -4.43
CA PHE A 40 -5.58 -1.40 -3.29
C PHE A 40 -6.11 -2.21 -2.10
N CYS A 41 -7.38 -2.05 -1.73
CA CYS A 41 -7.98 -2.82 -0.64
C CYS A 41 -7.94 -4.33 -0.91
N MET A 42 -8.22 -4.75 -2.15
CA MET A 42 -8.12 -6.17 -2.54
C MET A 42 -6.68 -6.67 -2.45
N PHE A 43 -5.71 -5.86 -2.89
CA PHE A 43 -4.30 -6.19 -2.80
C PHE A 43 -3.86 -6.42 -1.34
N VAL A 44 -4.13 -5.49 -0.42
CA VAL A 44 -3.74 -5.65 0.99
C VAL A 44 -4.44 -6.84 1.63
N THR A 45 -5.73 -7.05 1.31
CA THR A 45 -6.47 -8.23 1.77
C THR A 45 -5.82 -9.53 1.31
N THR A 46 -5.39 -9.58 0.05
CA THR A 46 -4.71 -10.74 -0.54
C THR A 46 -3.34 -10.97 0.10
N ALA A 47 -2.56 -9.90 0.30
CA ALA A 47 -1.25 -9.97 0.96
C ALA A 47 -1.36 -10.51 2.39
N ILE A 48 -2.35 -10.04 3.17
CA ILE A 48 -2.62 -10.54 4.53
C ILE A 48 -3.03 -12.01 4.52
N GLN A 49 -3.81 -12.45 3.53
CA GLN A 49 -4.16 -13.87 3.39
C GLN A 49 -2.93 -14.74 3.11
N TRP A 50 -1.99 -14.29 2.28
CA TRP A 50 -0.74 -15.02 2.04
C TRP A 50 0.14 -15.10 3.28
N LEU A 51 0.22 -14.02 4.06
CA LEU A 51 0.90 -14.04 5.36
C LEU A 51 0.28 -15.08 6.30
N GLY A 52 -1.05 -15.15 6.36
CA GLY A 52 -1.76 -16.17 7.14
C GLY A 52 -1.49 -17.60 6.69
N ARG A 53 -1.25 -17.82 5.38
CA ARG A 53 -0.90 -19.13 4.81
C ARG A 53 0.59 -19.45 4.87
N ARG A 54 1.43 -18.51 5.32
CA ARG A 54 2.90 -18.63 5.38
C ARG A 54 3.56 -18.91 4.01
N ASP A 55 2.91 -18.51 2.93
CA ASP A 55 3.44 -18.64 1.56
C ASP A 55 4.29 -17.42 1.19
N PHE A 56 5.43 -17.28 1.88
CA PHE A 56 6.28 -16.10 1.77
C PHE A 56 6.95 -15.97 0.41
N MET A 57 7.29 -17.08 -0.25
CA MET A 57 7.90 -17.05 -1.58
C MET A 57 6.94 -16.49 -2.63
N ARG A 58 5.66 -16.88 -2.57
CA ARG A 58 4.64 -16.34 -3.47
C ARG A 58 4.40 -14.85 -3.22
N LEU A 59 4.26 -14.46 -1.96
CA LEU A 59 4.10 -13.05 -1.59
C LEU A 59 5.29 -12.22 -2.09
N GLU A 60 6.52 -12.65 -1.83
CA GLU A 60 7.72 -11.94 -2.28
C GLU A 60 7.77 -11.77 -3.80
N ARG A 61 7.50 -12.84 -4.55
CA ARG A 61 7.47 -12.80 -6.03
C ARG A 61 6.40 -11.84 -6.55
N ASP A 62 5.19 -11.92 -6.01
CA ASP A 62 4.05 -11.13 -6.49
C ASP A 62 4.25 -9.63 -6.16
N ILE A 63 4.87 -9.32 -5.02
CA ILE A 63 5.26 -7.95 -4.65
C ILE A 63 6.42 -7.43 -5.49
N LEU A 64 7.41 -8.27 -5.80
CA LEU A 64 8.50 -7.90 -6.71
C LEU A 64 7.97 -7.53 -8.10
N GLN A 65 7.07 -8.36 -8.66
CA GLN A 65 6.42 -8.05 -9.93
C GLN A 65 5.57 -6.79 -9.87
N LEU A 66 4.93 -6.51 -8.72
CA LEU A 66 4.21 -5.27 -8.51
C LEU A 66 5.16 -4.06 -8.58
N GLY A 67 6.32 -4.13 -7.92
CA GLY A 67 7.36 -3.11 -7.98
C GLY A 67 7.84 -2.86 -9.41
N MET A 68 8.12 -3.92 -10.17
CA MET A 68 8.52 -3.80 -11.59
C MET A 68 7.47 -3.08 -12.45
N ARG A 69 6.18 -3.36 -12.23
CA ARG A 69 5.10 -2.64 -12.92
C ARG A 69 5.04 -1.16 -12.51
N HIS A 70 5.25 -0.86 -11.24
CA HIS A 70 5.20 0.51 -10.74
C HIS A 70 6.39 1.36 -11.21
N ALA A 71 7.55 0.74 -11.46
CA ALA A 71 8.67 1.42 -12.12
C ALA A 71 8.29 1.92 -13.53
N GLN A 72 7.51 1.14 -14.28
CA GLN A 72 7.01 1.53 -15.61
C GLN A 72 6.02 2.72 -15.55
N TYR A 73 5.37 2.93 -14.41
CA TYR A 73 4.51 4.08 -14.16
C TYR A 73 5.29 5.33 -13.73
N GLY A 74 6.60 5.21 -13.51
CA GLY A 74 7.43 6.32 -13.02
C GLY A 74 7.41 6.49 -11.51
N LEU A 75 6.98 5.48 -10.74
CA LEU A 75 7.18 5.53 -9.28
C LEU A 75 8.67 5.47 -8.93
N ASP A 76 9.06 6.31 -7.98
CA ASP A 76 10.35 6.23 -7.33
C ASP A 76 10.24 5.79 -5.86
N MET A 77 11.39 5.63 -5.21
CA MET A 77 11.46 5.19 -3.81
C MET A 77 10.85 6.21 -2.83
N SER A 78 10.87 7.51 -3.15
CA SER A 78 10.31 8.56 -2.30
C SER A 78 8.78 8.51 -2.28
N MET A 79 8.15 8.16 -3.39
CA MET A 79 6.70 8.00 -3.47
C MET A 79 6.21 6.82 -2.61
N LEU A 80 7.04 5.78 -2.43
CA LEU A 80 6.69 4.65 -1.57
C LEU A 80 6.64 5.03 -0.08
N SER A 81 7.53 5.92 0.38
CA SER A 81 7.49 6.38 1.77
C SER A 81 6.29 7.30 2.03
N THR A 82 5.96 8.17 1.08
CA THR A 82 4.72 8.97 1.11
C THR A 82 3.47 8.07 1.14
N PHE A 83 3.48 6.99 0.36
CA PHE A 83 2.41 6.00 0.37
C PHE A 83 2.26 5.32 1.73
N GLN A 84 3.36 4.82 2.30
CA GLN A 84 3.34 4.17 3.61
C GLN A 84 2.79 5.11 4.69
N LEU A 85 3.29 6.35 4.73
CA LEU A 85 2.82 7.35 5.70
C LEU A 85 1.31 7.60 5.53
N SER A 86 0.86 7.81 4.30
CA SER A 86 -0.55 8.08 4.00
C SER A 86 -1.45 6.90 4.39
N LEU A 87 -0.99 5.66 4.18
CA LEU A 87 -1.70 4.46 4.59
C LEU A 87 -1.80 4.37 6.11
N PHE A 88 -0.70 4.61 6.83
CA PHE A 88 -0.68 4.49 8.29
C PHE A 88 -1.52 5.57 8.95
N LEU A 89 -1.48 6.80 8.44
CA LEU A 89 -2.37 7.87 8.87
C LEU A 89 -3.85 7.49 8.67
N SER A 90 -4.18 6.92 7.51
CA SER A 90 -5.57 6.53 7.20
C SER A 90 -6.05 5.36 8.05
N LEU A 91 -5.18 4.39 8.34
CA LEU A 91 -5.47 3.30 9.27
C LEU A 91 -5.63 3.81 10.71
N ARG A 92 -4.81 4.78 11.13
CA ARG A 92 -4.88 5.38 12.46
C ARG A 92 -6.15 6.19 12.66
N ASP A 93 -6.55 6.98 11.67
CA ASP A 93 -7.81 7.72 11.73
C ASP A 93 -9.02 6.78 11.86
N GLU A 94 -9.00 5.67 11.12
CA GLU A 94 -10.07 4.68 11.12
C GLU A 94 -10.12 3.84 12.41
N LEU A 95 -8.96 3.40 12.90
CA LEU A 95 -8.88 2.47 14.03
C LEU A 95 -8.68 3.18 15.38
N GLY A 96 -8.35 4.47 15.39
CA GLY A 96 -8.08 5.26 16.59
C GLY A 96 -7.03 4.62 17.48
N THR A 97 -7.34 4.50 18.77
CA THR A 97 -6.47 3.87 19.79
C THR A 97 -6.25 2.37 19.56
N ALA A 98 -7.05 1.73 18.71
CA ALA A 98 -6.87 0.33 18.36
C ALA A 98 -5.83 0.12 17.25
N PHE A 99 -5.24 1.17 16.68
CA PHE A 99 -4.16 1.07 15.70
C PHE A 99 -2.84 0.65 16.37
N LEU A 100 -2.14 -0.31 15.76
CA LEU A 100 -0.94 -0.97 16.29
C LEU A 100 0.19 -0.67 15.29
N GLU A 101 0.70 0.56 15.39
CA GLU A 101 1.60 1.14 14.40
C GLU A 101 2.87 0.29 14.19
N HIS A 102 3.46 -0.23 15.26
CA HIS A 102 4.68 -1.03 15.18
C HIS A 102 4.49 -2.35 14.43
N GLU A 103 3.33 -2.98 14.55
CA GLU A 103 3.01 -4.23 13.86
C GLU A 103 2.81 -4.00 12.36
N TRP A 104 2.11 -2.93 12.00
CA TRP A 104 1.97 -2.50 10.61
C TRP A 104 3.31 -2.10 10.00
N ALA A 105 4.14 -1.35 10.73
CA ALA A 105 5.49 -0.99 10.29
C ALA A 105 6.34 -2.24 10.01
N PHE A 106 6.32 -3.21 10.93
CA PHE A 106 7.03 -4.47 10.75
C PHE A 106 6.55 -5.24 9.51
N ILE A 107 5.23 -5.43 9.37
CA ILE A 107 4.65 -6.15 8.24
C ILE A 107 4.99 -5.45 6.91
N TRP A 108 4.78 -4.13 6.87
CA TRP A 108 5.00 -3.33 5.67
C TRP A 108 6.47 -3.35 5.24
N MET A 109 7.40 -3.18 6.18
CA MET A 109 8.82 -3.15 5.88
C MET A 109 9.33 -4.50 5.35
N HIS A 110 8.96 -5.60 6.01
CA HIS A 110 9.52 -6.92 5.71
C HIS A 110 8.86 -7.62 4.52
N PHE A 111 7.55 -7.45 4.35
CA PHE A 111 6.79 -8.22 3.36
C PHE A 111 6.37 -7.42 2.13
N ILE A 112 6.36 -6.08 2.23
CA ILE A 112 5.96 -5.21 1.12
C ILE A 112 7.15 -4.40 0.62
N THR A 113 7.72 -3.55 1.46
CA THR A 113 8.71 -2.53 1.08
C THR A 113 9.95 -3.16 0.45
N ARG A 114 10.59 -4.11 1.13
CA ARG A 114 11.82 -4.73 0.62
C ARG A 114 11.64 -5.40 -0.76
N PRO A 115 10.70 -6.34 -0.97
CA PRO A 115 10.51 -6.93 -2.29
C PRO A 115 10.03 -5.93 -3.35
N PHE A 116 9.23 -4.93 -2.95
CA PHE A 116 8.75 -3.92 -3.89
C PHE A 116 9.88 -3.03 -4.40
N LEU A 117 10.76 -2.55 -3.49
CA LEU A 117 11.95 -1.78 -3.85
C LEU A 117 12.91 -2.58 -4.74
N ASN A 118 13.07 -3.88 -4.47
CA ASN A 118 13.83 -4.78 -5.35
C ASN A 118 13.21 -4.88 -6.75
N GLY A 119 11.88 -4.75 -6.87
CA GLY A 119 11.18 -4.68 -8.15
C GLY A 119 11.34 -3.32 -8.83
N LEU A 120 11.29 -2.22 -8.08
CA LEU A 120 11.47 -0.86 -8.59
C LEU A 120 12.87 -0.63 -9.17
N ALA A 121 13.90 -1.29 -8.63
CA ALA A 121 15.29 -1.13 -9.05
C ALA A 121 15.69 -1.98 -10.28
N ARG A 122 14.74 -2.65 -10.94
CA ARG A 122 14.98 -3.53 -12.10
C ARG A 122 14.50 -2.88 -13.40
#